data_AF-A0A948AMA7-F1
#
_entry.id   AF-A0A948AMA7-F1
#
_cell.length_a   1.000
_cell.length_b   1.000
_cell.length_c   1.000
_cell.angle_alpha   90.00
_cell.angle_beta   90.00
_cell.angle_gamma   90.00
#
_symmetry.space_group_name_H-M   'P 1'
#
loop_
_entity.id
_entity.type
_entity.pdbx_description
1 polymer ?
#
loop_
_entity_poly.entity_id
_entity_poly.type
_entity_poly.pdbx_seq_one_letter_code
_entity_poly.pdbx_strand_id
1 'polypeptide(L)'
;MLQERTGQEGRTRKQFRVGMARHQDEVREAQRLRWKIFGEEMGARLSTPEAGLDIDLYDAFCEHLLVRDPDNGEVVGTYRILSP
;
A
#
# COMPACT_ATOMS: atom_id res chain seq x y z
N MET A 1 -35.06 36.87 -7.05
CA MET A 1 -34.19 36.57 -5.89
C MET A 1 -34.06 35.05 -5.78
N LEU A 2 -33.19 34.44 -6.58
CA LEU A 2 -32.81 33.04 -6.45
C LEU A 2 -31.44 33.05 -5.76
N GLN A 3 -31.39 32.60 -4.51
CA GLN A 3 -30.13 32.41 -3.79
C GLN A 3 -29.54 31.07 -4.23
N GLU A 4 -28.43 31.13 -4.96
CA GLU A 4 -27.59 29.98 -5.25
C GLU A 4 -27.00 29.45 -3.93
N ARG A 5 -27.38 28.23 -3.54
CA ARG A 5 -26.70 27.50 -2.46
C ARG A 5 -25.44 26.86 -3.02
N THR A 6 -24.31 27.56 -2.97
CA THR A 6 -22.98 26.97 -3.18
C THR A 6 -22.59 26.15 -1.94
N GLY A 7 -23.03 24.90 -1.90
CA GLY A 7 -22.51 23.89 -1.00
C GLY A 7 -21.20 23.33 -1.56
N GLN A 8 -20.10 24.05 -1.38
CA GLN A 8 -18.77 23.51 -1.64
C GLN A 8 -18.21 22.98 -0.31
N GLU A 9 -18.65 21.79 0.10
CA GLU A 9 -17.99 21.05 1.17
C GLU A 9 -16.57 20.73 0.70
N GLY A 10 -15.59 21.48 1.23
CA GLY A 10 -14.19 21.29 0.94
C GLY A 10 -13.77 19.89 1.38
N ARG A 11 -13.63 18.96 0.44
CA ARG A 11 -13.09 17.62 0.69
C ARG A 11 -11.64 17.80 1.16
N THR A 12 -11.40 17.72 2.48
CA THR A 12 -10.05 17.80 3.04
C THR A 12 -9.21 16.70 2.40
N ARG A 13 -8.23 17.08 1.57
CA ARG A 13 -7.41 16.12 0.85
C ARG A 13 -6.44 15.49 1.85
N LYS A 14 -6.65 14.20 2.16
CA LYS A 14 -5.67 13.42 2.94
C LYS A 14 -4.31 13.49 2.25
N GLN A 15 -3.28 13.84 3.01
CA GLN A 15 -1.91 13.90 2.51
C GLN A 15 -1.19 12.59 2.84
N PHE A 16 -1.22 11.66 1.89
CA PHE A 16 -0.52 10.39 2.02
C PHE A 16 0.99 10.59 2.16
N ARG A 17 1.62 9.76 3.00
CA ARG A 17 3.07 9.73 3.15
C ARG A 17 3.64 8.65 2.24
N VAL A 18 4.72 8.96 1.56
CA VAL A 18 5.40 8.03 0.65
C VAL A 18 6.86 7.91 1.06
N GLY A 19 7.39 6.69 1.10
CA GLY A 19 8.79 6.45 1.45
C GLY A 19 9.24 5.04 1.11
N MET A 20 10.56 4.83 1.09
CA MET A 20 11.16 3.51 0.93
C MET A 20 11.15 2.76 2.26
N ALA A 21 10.84 1.47 2.25
CA ALA A 21 11.04 0.58 3.37
C ALA A 21 12.52 0.55 3.75
N ARG A 22 12.82 0.73 5.03
CA ARG A 22 14.18 0.75 5.57
C ARG A 22 14.50 -0.50 6.37
N HIS A 23 13.45 -1.21 6.78
CA HIS A 23 13.53 -2.35 7.68
C HIS A 23 12.62 -3.50 7.22
N GLN A 24 12.90 -4.70 7.71
CA GLN A 24 12.24 -5.94 7.27
C GLN A 24 10.78 -6.07 7.73
N ASP A 25 10.41 -5.37 8.80
CA ASP A 25 9.03 -5.19 9.24
C ASP A 25 8.22 -4.35 8.24
N GLU A 26 8.81 -3.30 7.68
CA GLU A 26 8.16 -2.48 6.64
C GLU A 26 7.96 -3.25 5.32
N VAL A 27 8.92 -4.12 4.95
CA VAL A 27 8.74 -5.04 3.82
C VAL A 27 7.61 -6.04 4.09
N ARG A 28 7.45 -6.52 5.33
CA ARG A 28 6.33 -7.39 5.71
C ARG A 28 4.99 -6.69 5.60
N GLU A 29 4.90 -5.40 5.90
CA GLU A 29 3.67 -4.63 5.66
C GLU A 29 3.30 -4.60 4.17
N ALA A 30 4.28 -4.42 3.29
CA ALA A 30 4.07 -4.51 1.84
C ALA A 30 3.60 -5.89 1.39
N GLN A 31 4.24 -6.95 1.89
CA GLN A 31 3.87 -8.35 1.61
C GLN A 31 2.47 -8.68 2.10
N ARG A 32 2.06 -8.17 3.26
CA ARG A 32 0.70 -8.34 3.80
C ARG A 32 -0.34 -7.63 2.95
N LEU A 33 -0.05 -6.40 2.50
CA LEU A 33 -0.93 -5.66 1.60
C LEU A 33 -1.10 -6.40 0.26
N ARG A 34 0.00 -6.89 -0.32
CA ARG A 34 -0.04 -7.68 -1.55
C ARG A 34 -0.81 -8.98 -1.39
N TRP A 35 -0.66 -9.68 -0.26
CA TRP A 35 -1.47 -10.87 0.04
C TRP A 35 -2.96 -10.55 0.04
N LYS A 36 -3.36 -9.49 0.76
CA LYS A 36 -4.76 -9.06 0.83
C LYS A 36 -5.33 -8.79 -0.56
N ILE A 37 -4.60 -8.07 -1.40
CA ILE A 37 -5.06 -7.73 -2.75
C ILE A 37 -5.01 -8.95 -3.67
N PHE A 38 -3.85 -9.57 -3.85
CA PHE A 38 -3.68 -10.63 -4.83
C PHE A 38 -4.31 -11.94 -4.39
N GLY A 39 -4.08 -12.36 -3.16
CA GLY A 39 -4.60 -13.60 -2.60
C GLY A 39 -6.09 -13.53 -2.29
N GLU A 40 -6.51 -12.56 -1.48
CA GLU A 40 -7.88 -12.51 -0.95
C GLU A 40 -8.86 -11.85 -1.92
N GLU A 41 -8.52 -10.68 -2.47
CA GLU A 41 -9.44 -9.92 -3.33
C GLU A 41 -9.44 -10.41 -4.79
N MET A 42 -8.26 -10.72 -5.35
CA MET A 42 -8.11 -11.14 -6.76
C MET A 42 -8.06 -12.67 -6.95
N GLY A 43 -8.00 -13.45 -5.87
CA GLY A 43 -8.04 -14.92 -5.94
C GLY A 43 -6.80 -15.59 -6.52
N ALA A 44 -5.65 -14.91 -6.51
CA ALA A 44 -4.37 -15.48 -6.93
C ALA A 44 -3.93 -16.60 -5.98
N ARG A 45 -3.35 -17.67 -6.55
CA ARG A 45 -2.70 -18.72 -5.75
C ARG A 45 -1.25 -18.36 -5.52
N LEU A 46 -0.97 -17.79 -4.35
CA LEU A 46 0.38 -17.37 -3.96
C LEU A 46 1.14 -18.53 -3.32
N SER A 47 2.29 -18.88 -3.89
CA SER A 47 3.21 -19.84 -3.29
C SER A 47 4.14 -19.11 -2.32
N THR A 48 3.70 -18.97 -1.08
CA THR A 48 4.44 -18.25 -0.04
C THR A 48 4.91 -19.19 1.08
N PRO A 49 6.11 -18.98 1.65
CA PRO A 49 6.58 -19.70 2.84
C PRO A 49 5.82 -19.33 4.12
N GLU A 50 5.13 -18.18 4.17
CA GLU A 50 4.44 -17.70 5.37
C GLU A 50 3.00 -17.30 5.02
N ALA A 51 2.02 -17.91 5.70
CA ALA A 51 0.60 -17.65 5.44
C ALA A 51 0.25 -16.18 5.74
N GLY A 52 -0.53 -15.57 4.84
CA GLY A 52 -0.95 -14.17 4.99
C GLY A 52 0.05 -13.14 4.47
N LEU A 53 1.15 -13.57 3.85
CA LEU A 53 2.16 -12.72 3.23
C LEU A 53 2.44 -13.17 1.79
N ASP A 54 2.48 -12.23 0.85
CA ASP A 54 2.94 -12.48 -0.52
C ASP A 54 4.47 -12.34 -0.57
N ILE A 55 5.20 -13.41 -0.25
CA ILE A 55 6.67 -13.45 -0.29
C ILE A 55 7.11 -14.22 -1.54
N ASP A 56 7.95 -13.60 -2.36
CA ASP A 56 8.55 -14.25 -3.53
C ASP A 56 10.06 -13.97 -3.63
N LEU A 57 10.72 -14.58 -4.62
CA LEU A 57 12.17 -14.45 -4.82
C LEU A 57 12.61 -13.03 -5.20
N TYR A 58 11.70 -12.21 -5.74
CA TYR A 58 12.02 -10.86 -6.21
C TYR A 58 12.14 -9.86 -5.06
N ASP A 59 11.55 -10.14 -3.90
CA ASP A 59 11.64 -9.28 -2.72
C ASP A 59 13.09 -9.03 -2.27
N ALA A 60 14.01 -9.95 -2.53
CA ALA A 60 15.43 -9.78 -2.22
C ALA A 60 16.15 -8.80 -3.16
N PHE A 61 15.58 -8.51 -4.32
CA PHE A 61 16.19 -7.67 -5.36
C PHE A 61 15.51 -6.31 -5.51
N CYS A 62 14.32 -6.14 -4.91
CA CYS A 62 13.54 -4.93 -5.03
C CYS A 62 13.69 -4.03 -3.81
N GLU A 63 13.74 -2.73 -4.05
CA GLU A 63 13.41 -1.76 -3.03
C GLU A 63 11.88 -1.61 -2.96
N HIS A 64 11.33 -1.50 -1.75
CA HIS A 64 9.88 -1.44 -1.55
C HIS A 64 9.45 0.00 -1.24
N LEU A 65 8.71 0.61 -2.15
CA LEU A 65 8.04 1.90 -1.92
C LEU A 65 6.72 1.64 -1.17
N LEU A 66 6.45 2.41 -0.13
CA LEU A 66 5.26 2.34 0.69
C LEU A 66 4.49 3.64 0.65
N VAL A 67 3.17 3.54 0.54
CA VAL A 67 2.22 4.64 0.67
C VAL A 67 1.41 4.42 1.95
N ARG A 68 1.47 5.36 2.88
CA ARG A 68 0.81 5.28 4.19
C ARG A 68 -0.32 6.29 4.34
N ASP A 69 -1.43 5.84 4.93
CA ASP A 69 -2.49 6.75 5.41
C ASP A 69 -1.94 7.55 6.61
N PRO A 70 -1.99 8.90 6.57
CA PRO A 70 -1.44 9.72 7.64
C PRO A 70 -2.20 9.58 8.97
N ASP A 71 -3.44 9.10 8.97
CA ASP A 71 -4.28 9.08 10.17
C ASP A 71 -3.98 7.87 11.06
N ASN A 72 -3.70 6.70 10.46
CA ASN A 72 -3.47 5.45 11.19
C ASN A 72 -2.10 4.81 10.91
N GLY A 73 -1.35 5.32 9.93
CA GLY A 73 -0.02 4.82 9.57
C GLY A 73 -0.03 3.54 8.71
N GLU A 74 -1.20 3.00 8.37
CA GLU A 74 -1.32 1.76 7.59
C GLU A 74 -0.77 1.92 6.18
N VAL A 75 -0.10 0.89 5.68
CA VAL A 75 0.32 0.81 4.28
C VAL A 75 -0.92 0.53 3.42
N VAL A 76 -1.29 1.52 2.60
CA VAL A 76 -2.46 1.48 1.70
C VAL A 76 -2.07 1.31 0.23
N GLY A 77 -0.77 1.36 -0.07
CA GLY A 77 -0.23 1.10 -1.40
C GLY A 77 1.25 0.72 -1.32
N THR A 78 1.71 -0.08 -2.29
CA THR A 78 3.12 -0.44 -2.40
C THR A 78 3.54 -0.67 -3.84
N TYR A 79 4.79 -0.34 -4.16
CA TYR A 79 5.46 -0.68 -5.41
C TYR A 79 6.80 -1.32 -5.12
N ARG A 80 7.21 -2.24 -5.99
CA ARG A 80 8.58 -2.76 -6.02
C ARG A 80 9.36 -2.02 -7.09
N ILE A 81 10.56 -1.58 -6.73
CA ILE A 81 11.50 -0.92 -7.63
C ILE A 81 12.70 -1.85 -7.79
N LEU A 82 12.91 -2.34 -9.01
CA LEU A 82 14.12 -3.07 -9.37
C LEU A 82 15.13 -2.05 -9.91
N SER A 83 16.16 -1.75 -9.13
CA SER A 83 17.19 -0.80 -9.52
C SER A 83 18.10 -1.41 -10.62
N PRO A 84 18.68 -0.59 -11.53
CA PRO A 84 19.39 -1.06 -12.73
C PRO A 84 20.64 -1.92 -12.47
#